data_AF-A0A251T7W7-F1
#
_entry.id   AF-A0A251T7W7-F1
#
_cell.length_a   1.000
_cell.length_b   1.000
_cell.length_c   1.000
_cell.angle_alpha   90.00
_cell.angle_beta   90.00
_cell.angle_gamma   90.00
#
_symmetry.space_group_name_H-M   'P 1'
#
loop_
_entity.id
_entity.type
_entity.pdbx_description
1 polymer ?
#
loop_
_entity_poly.entity_id
_entity_poly.type
_entity_poly.pdbx_seq_one_letter_code
_entity_poly.pdbx_strand_id
1 'polypeptide(L)'
;MFLQRYVTGLDEGKAMFLYFVKAEMSTPCGLPARTVLTSYYKSKHFKGRSHDRYNDQTSPDEAILCDDNNQSMYCQLLSGMIHRQQVLRLGAVFASTLLRAISFLERNWVSLCNDIRTGKLSPVITDSGCRLAMSSILKSADPRLADEIENICSRRSWKGIVCNLWPKAKYIEAVVTGSMSQYIPALNLFRAMFTSNVKKSSLYTYAWFSKKRPVFAHASYR
;
A
#
# COMPACT_ATOMS: atom_id res chain seq x y z
N MET A 1 -15.73 3.31 7.62
CA MET A 1 -16.25 4.68 7.85
C MET A 1 -16.12 5.14 9.32
N PHE A 2 -14.99 4.86 10.00
CA PHE A 2 -14.72 5.34 11.39
C PHE A 2 -13.70 6.49 11.41
N LEU A 3 -12.69 6.44 10.53
CA LEU A 3 -11.61 7.43 10.46
C LEU A 3 -12.02 8.82 9.97
N GLN A 4 -13.04 8.90 9.10
CA GLN A 4 -13.58 10.19 8.61
C GLN A 4 -14.07 11.09 9.76
N ARG A 5 -14.49 10.52 10.89
CA ARG A 5 -14.92 11.28 12.06
C ARG A 5 -13.77 11.97 12.81
N TYR A 6 -12.53 11.52 12.58
CA TYR A 6 -11.35 12.00 13.31
C TYR A 6 -10.32 12.69 12.42
N VAL A 7 -10.38 12.48 11.10
CA VAL A 7 -9.45 13.07 10.13
C VAL A 7 -10.26 13.61 8.95
N THR A 8 -10.28 14.94 8.82
CA THR A 8 -11.01 15.66 7.76
C THR A 8 -10.22 15.73 6.46
N GLY A 9 -10.92 15.89 5.33
CA GLY A 9 -10.32 16.05 3.98
C GLY A 9 -9.51 14.83 3.54
N LEU A 10 -10.07 13.63 3.68
CA LEU A 10 -9.45 12.38 3.17
C LEU A 10 -9.92 12.04 1.75
N ASP A 11 -10.98 12.68 1.28
CA ASP A 11 -11.56 12.62 -0.06
C ASP A 11 -10.85 13.53 -1.08
N GLU A 12 -9.90 14.34 -0.64
CA GLU A 12 -9.15 15.30 -1.47
C GLU A 12 -7.83 14.73 -2.02
N GLY A 13 -7.58 13.43 -1.81
CA GLY A 13 -6.33 12.80 -2.24
C GLY A 13 -6.43 11.29 -2.24
N LYS A 14 -5.26 10.66 -2.34
CA LYS A 14 -5.11 9.22 -2.56
C LYS A 14 -4.66 8.48 -1.32
N ALA A 15 -5.01 7.20 -1.28
CA ALA A 15 -4.52 6.22 -0.34
C ALA A 15 -3.41 5.38 -1.00
N MET A 16 -2.24 5.33 -0.38
CA MET A 16 -1.18 4.41 -0.76
C MET A 16 -1.22 3.17 0.12
N PHE A 17 -2.03 2.19 -0.27
CA PHE A 17 -2.12 0.94 0.47
C PHE A 17 -1.46 -0.20 -0.28
N LEU A 18 -0.57 -0.91 0.40
CA LEU A 18 0.16 -2.04 -0.16
C LEU A 18 -0.64 -3.32 0.03
N TYR A 19 -1.12 -3.87 -1.07
CA TYR A 19 -1.92 -5.09 -1.11
C TYR A 19 -1.18 -6.18 -1.85
N PHE A 20 -1.20 -7.41 -1.32
CA PHE A 20 -0.48 -8.53 -1.92
C PHE A 20 -1.40 -9.75 -1.98
N VAL A 21 -1.50 -10.35 -3.17
CA VAL A 21 -2.05 -11.69 -3.32
C VAL A 21 -1.02 -12.73 -2.88
N LYS A 22 -1.47 -13.95 -2.62
CA LYS A 22 -0.61 -15.09 -2.31
C LYS A 22 -1.00 -16.23 -3.23
N ALA A 23 -0.05 -17.15 -3.41
CA ALA A 23 -0.29 -18.36 -4.19
C ALA A 23 -1.57 -19.08 -3.71
N GLU A 24 -2.33 -19.57 -4.68
CA GLU A 24 -3.54 -20.35 -4.47
C GLU A 24 -3.22 -21.81 -4.79
N MET A 25 -3.84 -22.72 -4.07
CA MET A 25 -3.76 -24.15 -4.35
C MET A 25 -5.15 -24.70 -4.65
N SER A 26 -5.22 -25.73 -5.48
CA SER A 26 -6.46 -26.47 -5.67
C SER A 26 -6.51 -27.63 -4.68
N THR A 27 -7.64 -27.82 -4.02
CA THR A 27 -7.88 -29.01 -3.21
C THR A 27 -8.14 -30.22 -4.12
N PRO A 28 -8.03 -31.47 -3.63
CA PRO A 28 -8.33 -32.66 -4.42
C PRO A 28 -9.75 -32.70 -5.01
N CYS A 29 -10.71 -31.96 -4.43
CA CYS A 29 -12.08 -31.83 -4.94
C CYS A 29 -12.29 -30.61 -5.87
N GLY A 30 -11.21 -29.96 -6.31
CA GLY A 30 -11.25 -28.85 -7.27
C GLY A 30 -11.59 -27.47 -6.67
N LEU A 31 -11.71 -27.36 -5.34
CA LEU A 31 -11.97 -26.07 -4.68
C LEU A 31 -10.68 -25.26 -4.51
N PRO A 32 -10.71 -23.94 -4.73
CA PRO A 32 -9.54 -23.09 -4.49
C PRO A 32 -9.32 -22.88 -2.99
N ALA A 33 -8.16 -23.31 -2.49
CA ALA A 33 -7.66 -22.97 -1.16
C ALA A 33 -6.70 -21.79 -1.27
N ARG A 34 -7.09 -20.68 -0.63
CA ARG A 34 -6.39 -19.39 -0.70
C ARG A 34 -6.62 -18.58 0.55
N THR A 35 -5.78 -17.57 0.77
CA THR A 35 -6.00 -16.67 1.90
C THR A 35 -7.23 -15.79 1.68
N VAL A 36 -7.88 -15.38 2.77
CA VAL A 36 -9.08 -14.52 2.73
C VAL A 36 -8.81 -13.22 1.96
N LEU A 37 -7.64 -12.60 2.16
CA LEU A 37 -7.26 -11.38 1.46
C LEU A 37 -7.10 -11.60 -0.04
N THR A 38 -6.42 -12.68 -0.44
CA THR A 38 -6.32 -13.06 -1.86
C THR A 38 -7.70 -13.27 -2.48
N SER A 39 -8.59 -13.97 -1.76
CA SER A 39 -9.97 -14.17 -2.20
C SER A 39 -10.73 -12.85 -2.35
N TYR A 40 -10.53 -11.90 -1.44
CA TYR A 40 -11.16 -10.59 -1.48
C TYR A 40 -10.64 -9.75 -2.65
N TYR A 41 -9.32 -9.63 -2.83
CA TYR A 41 -8.72 -8.85 -3.93
C TYR A 41 -9.12 -9.40 -5.31
N LYS A 42 -9.26 -10.73 -5.45
CA LYS A 42 -9.71 -11.35 -6.69
C LYS A 42 -11.23 -11.30 -6.90
N SER A 43 -12.02 -10.88 -5.91
CA SER A 43 -13.48 -10.82 -6.01
C SER A 43 -13.98 -9.66 -6.88
N LYS A 44 -15.22 -9.77 -7.38
CA LYS A 44 -15.91 -8.69 -8.09
C LYS A 44 -16.13 -7.46 -7.21
N HIS A 45 -16.22 -7.64 -5.88
CA HIS A 45 -16.37 -6.52 -4.95
C HIS A 45 -15.13 -5.62 -4.94
N PHE A 46 -13.94 -6.19 -5.12
CA PHE A 46 -12.71 -5.41 -5.20
C PHE A 46 -12.51 -4.87 -6.61
N LYS A 47 -12.49 -5.74 -7.64
CA LYS A 47 -12.20 -5.34 -9.03
C LYS A 47 -13.28 -4.44 -9.66
N GLY A 48 -14.53 -4.62 -9.27
CA GLY A 48 -15.68 -3.87 -9.77
C GLY A 48 -16.17 -2.79 -8.80
N ARG A 49 -15.31 -2.37 -7.85
CA ARG A 49 -15.67 -1.30 -6.92
C ARG A 49 -15.96 -0.01 -7.69
N SER A 50 -17.08 0.63 -7.38
CA SER A 50 -17.35 1.98 -7.88
C SER A 50 -16.28 2.94 -7.37
N HIS A 51 -15.95 3.96 -8.16
CA HIS A 51 -15.03 4.99 -7.73
C HIS A 51 -15.55 5.63 -6.43
N ASP A 52 -14.75 5.55 -5.37
CA ASP A 52 -15.01 6.14 -4.07
C ASP A 52 -13.84 7.06 -3.75
N ARG A 53 -14.12 8.36 -3.62
CA ARG A 53 -13.10 9.40 -3.34
C ARG A 53 -12.31 9.11 -2.08
N TYR A 54 -12.91 8.47 -1.08
CA TYR A 54 -12.21 8.12 0.16
C TYR A 54 -11.28 6.92 0.01
N ASN A 55 -11.47 6.11 -1.01
CA ASN A 55 -10.71 4.91 -1.30
C ASN A 55 -9.97 4.99 -2.64
N ASP A 56 -9.75 6.19 -3.18
CA ASP A 56 -8.94 6.38 -4.38
C ASP A 56 -7.51 5.92 -4.10
N GLN A 57 -7.07 4.86 -4.78
CA GLN A 57 -5.79 4.20 -4.50
C GLN A 57 -4.71 4.72 -5.45
N THR A 58 -3.45 4.70 -5.00
CA THR A 58 -2.31 4.87 -5.91
C THR A 58 -2.07 3.62 -6.74
N SER A 59 -2.17 2.43 -6.15
CA SER A 59 -1.83 1.17 -6.79
C SER A 59 -2.88 0.74 -7.80
N PRO A 60 -2.50 0.40 -9.06
CA PRO A 60 -3.43 -0.21 -10.00
C PRO A 60 -3.78 -1.65 -9.60
N ASP A 61 -4.96 -2.11 -9.98
CA ASP A 61 -5.46 -3.44 -9.61
C ASP A 61 -4.58 -4.56 -10.17
N GLU A 62 -4.01 -4.38 -11.36
CA GLU A 62 -3.10 -5.33 -11.99
C GLU A 62 -1.83 -5.53 -11.15
N ALA A 63 -1.27 -4.45 -10.59
CA ALA A 63 -0.11 -4.56 -9.70
C ALA A 63 -0.45 -5.27 -8.39
N ILE A 64 -1.66 -5.03 -7.85
CA ILE A 64 -2.14 -5.70 -6.63
C ILE A 64 -2.34 -7.21 -6.86
N LEU A 65 -2.81 -7.57 -8.05
CA LEU A 65 -3.17 -8.93 -8.44
C LEU A 65 -2.00 -9.71 -9.05
N CYS A 66 -0.85 -9.09 -9.24
CA CYS A 66 0.36 -9.74 -9.73
C CYS A 66 0.82 -10.82 -8.72
N ASP A 67 1.00 -12.05 -9.21
CA ASP A 67 1.39 -13.19 -8.38
C ASP A 67 2.88 -13.10 -7.95
N ASP A 68 3.72 -12.37 -8.69
CA ASP A 68 5.09 -12.05 -8.27
C ASP A 68 5.09 -10.86 -7.30
N ASN A 69 5.30 -11.16 -6.01
CA ASN A 69 5.31 -10.17 -4.94
C ASN A 69 6.38 -9.08 -5.11
N ASN A 70 7.51 -9.36 -5.77
CA ASN A 70 8.56 -8.37 -5.97
C ASN A 70 8.14 -7.37 -7.05
N GLN A 71 7.55 -7.86 -8.14
CA GLN A 71 7.02 -7.01 -9.21
C GLN A 71 5.82 -6.20 -8.74
N SER A 72 4.91 -6.83 -7.98
CA SER A 72 3.80 -6.18 -7.31
C SER A 72 4.29 -5.05 -6.39
N MET A 73 5.26 -5.33 -5.51
CA MET A 73 5.80 -4.33 -4.58
C MET A 73 6.49 -3.18 -5.32
N TYR A 74 7.26 -3.48 -6.37
CA TYR A 74 7.91 -2.48 -7.20
C TYR A 74 6.90 -1.52 -7.84
N CYS A 75 5.88 -2.06 -8.52
CA CYS A 75 4.87 -1.26 -9.23
C CYS A 75 4.01 -0.42 -8.27
N GLN A 76 3.62 -0.99 -7.12
CA GLN A 76 2.85 -0.26 -6.11
C GLN A 76 3.64 0.88 -5.47
N LEU A 77 4.92 0.65 -5.14
CA LEU A 77 5.80 1.71 -4.63
C LEU A 77 6.05 2.79 -5.68
N LEU A 78 6.32 2.40 -6.93
CA LEU A 78 6.52 3.33 -8.04
C LEU A 78 5.31 4.23 -8.26
N SER A 79 4.10 3.66 -8.29
CA SER A 79 2.87 4.46 -8.38
C SER A 79 2.69 5.38 -7.16
N GLY A 80 2.99 4.88 -5.96
CA GLY A 80 2.96 5.69 -4.73
C GLY A 80 3.93 6.88 -4.75
N MET A 81 5.09 6.72 -5.39
CA MET A 81 6.10 7.78 -5.55
C MET A 81 5.66 8.80 -6.60
N ILE A 82 5.10 8.36 -7.73
CA ILE A 82 4.56 9.24 -8.78
C ILE A 82 3.45 10.13 -8.21
N HIS A 83 2.59 9.56 -7.37
CA HIS A 83 1.47 10.28 -6.75
C HIS A 83 1.81 10.91 -5.39
N ARG A 84 3.10 11.06 -5.04
CA ARG A 84 3.51 11.37 -3.65
C ARG A 84 2.84 12.60 -3.03
N GLN A 85 2.56 13.62 -3.84
CA GLN A 85 1.93 14.87 -3.40
C GLN A 85 0.41 14.76 -3.19
N GLN A 86 -0.19 13.63 -3.54
CA GLN A 86 -1.62 13.34 -3.38
C GLN A 86 -1.86 12.34 -2.25
N VAL A 87 -0.82 11.66 -1.73
CA VAL A 87 -0.98 10.63 -0.71
C VAL A 87 -1.32 11.25 0.64
N LEU A 88 -2.53 10.97 1.13
CA LEU A 88 -3.04 11.44 2.43
C LEU A 88 -2.99 10.36 3.51
N ARG A 89 -2.99 9.10 3.11
CA ARG A 89 -2.83 7.96 4.02
C ARG A 89 -2.02 6.88 3.33
N LEU A 90 -1.20 6.20 4.09
CA LEU A 90 -0.42 5.07 3.59
C LEU A 90 -0.50 3.89 4.55
N GLY A 91 -0.36 2.68 4.04
CA GLY A 91 -0.60 1.53 4.88
C GLY A 91 -0.34 0.19 4.23
N ALA A 92 -0.49 -0.83 5.04
CA ALA A 92 -0.51 -2.23 4.65
C ALA A 92 -1.33 -2.98 5.71
N VAL A 93 -1.76 -4.22 5.41
CA VAL A 93 -2.55 -4.98 6.40
C VAL A 93 -1.79 -5.16 7.72
N PHE A 94 -0.50 -5.45 7.66
CA PHE A 94 0.35 -5.64 8.84
C PHE A 94 1.53 -4.67 8.84
N ALA A 95 1.94 -4.24 10.04
CA ALA A 95 3.14 -3.42 10.26
C ALA A 95 4.40 -4.01 9.59
N SER A 96 4.58 -5.33 9.68
CA SER A 96 5.69 -6.06 9.07
C SER A 96 5.73 -5.93 7.55
N THR A 97 4.57 -5.80 6.90
CA THR A 97 4.49 -5.62 5.45
C THR A 97 4.95 -4.23 5.06
N LEU A 98 4.54 -3.21 5.81
CA LEU A 98 4.99 -1.84 5.57
C LEU A 98 6.51 -1.70 5.79
N LEU A 99 7.04 -2.29 6.86
CA LEU A 99 8.49 -2.32 7.10
C LEU A 99 9.24 -3.01 5.97
N ARG A 100 8.73 -4.14 5.47
CA ARG A 100 9.32 -4.83 4.31
C ARG A 100 9.33 -3.95 3.07
N ALA A 101 8.27 -3.17 2.84
CA ALA A 101 8.19 -2.25 1.72
C ALA A 101 9.19 -1.09 1.85
N ILE A 102 9.39 -0.55 3.07
CA ILE A 102 10.43 0.46 3.32
C ILE A 102 11.82 -0.12 3.04
N SER A 103 12.13 -1.34 3.53
CA SER A 103 13.40 -2.00 3.23
C SER A 103 13.55 -2.36 1.74
N PHE A 104 12.45 -2.64 1.03
CA PHE A 104 12.50 -2.83 -0.42
C PHE A 104 12.83 -1.51 -1.13
N LEU A 105 12.17 -0.41 -0.74
CA LEU A 105 12.44 0.92 -1.28
C LEU A 105 13.89 1.34 -1.06
N GLU A 106 14.44 1.10 0.13
CA GLU A 106 15.85 1.40 0.47
C GLU A 106 16.85 0.73 -0.48
N ARG A 107 16.53 -0.47 -0.98
CA ARG A 107 17.39 -1.21 -1.91
C ARG A 107 17.16 -0.88 -3.38
N ASN A 108 16.01 -0.30 -3.72
CA ASN A 108 15.57 -0.18 -5.12
C ASN A 108 15.26 1.27 -5.55
N TRP A 109 15.41 2.26 -4.67
CA TRP A 109 15.05 3.65 -4.97
C TRP A 109 15.78 4.20 -6.20
N VAL A 110 17.02 3.79 -6.46
CA VAL A 110 17.79 4.22 -7.65
C VAL A 110 17.07 3.82 -8.93
N SER A 111 16.67 2.55 -9.02
CA SER A 111 15.92 2.04 -10.17
C SER A 111 14.55 2.72 -10.30
N LEU A 112 13.85 2.93 -9.17
CA LEU A 112 12.56 3.61 -9.16
C LEU A 112 12.67 5.07 -9.64
N CYS A 113 13.70 5.80 -9.20
CA CYS A 113 13.98 7.15 -9.67
C CYS A 113 14.32 7.16 -11.17
N ASN A 114 15.10 6.18 -11.65
CA ASN A 114 15.41 6.08 -13.07
C ASN A 114 14.16 5.84 -13.94
N ASP A 115 13.24 5.00 -13.48
CA ASP A 115 11.98 4.74 -14.17
C ASP A 115 11.13 6.01 -14.27
N ILE A 116 11.04 6.79 -13.18
CA ILE A 116 10.37 8.10 -13.17
C ILE A 116 11.08 9.08 -14.11
N ARG A 117 12.41 9.17 -14.03
CA ARG A 117 13.22 10.09 -14.82
C ARG A 117 13.10 9.85 -16.31
N THR A 118 13.06 8.59 -16.72
CA THR A 118 12.99 8.21 -18.14
C THR A 118 11.57 8.02 -18.65
N GLY A 119 10.59 7.90 -17.74
CA GLY A 119 9.21 7.53 -18.08
C GLY A 119 9.09 6.10 -18.60
N LYS A 120 10.08 5.23 -18.33
CA LYS A 120 10.13 3.86 -18.84
C LYS A 120 10.22 2.89 -17.68
N LEU A 121 9.32 1.91 -17.68
CA LEU A 121 9.32 0.87 -16.66
C LEU A 121 10.50 -0.10 -16.87
N SER A 122 11.19 -0.40 -15.78
CA SER A 122 12.29 -1.35 -15.69
C SER A 122 11.98 -2.68 -16.39
N PRO A 123 12.94 -3.26 -17.14
CA PRO A 123 12.78 -4.57 -17.77
C PRO A 123 12.69 -5.72 -16.75
N VAL A 124 13.03 -5.48 -15.48
CA VAL A 124 12.85 -6.44 -14.38
C VAL A 124 11.36 -6.78 -14.17
N ILE A 125 10.46 -5.87 -14.54
CA ILE A 125 9.02 -6.12 -14.48
C ILE A 125 8.61 -6.86 -15.76
N THR A 126 8.40 -8.17 -15.66
CA THR A 126 8.03 -9.05 -16.77
C THR A 126 6.54 -9.30 -16.87
N ASP A 127 5.78 -9.11 -15.77
CA ASP A 127 4.34 -9.31 -15.73
C ASP A 127 3.62 -8.34 -16.66
N SER A 128 2.87 -8.89 -17.62
CA SER A 128 2.21 -8.09 -18.66
C SER A 128 1.15 -7.15 -18.09
N GLY A 129 0.42 -7.57 -17.06
CA GLY A 129 -0.60 -6.75 -16.40
C GLY A 129 0.02 -5.51 -15.74
N CYS A 130 1.10 -5.71 -14.99
CA CYS A 130 1.89 -4.65 -14.40
C CYS A 130 2.44 -3.70 -15.46
N ARG A 131 3.05 -4.22 -16.54
CA ARG A 131 3.59 -3.37 -17.61
C ARG A 131 2.52 -2.50 -18.26
N LEU A 132 1.37 -3.08 -18.58
CA LEU A 132 0.24 -2.35 -19.17
C LEU A 132 -0.29 -1.28 -18.21
N ALA A 133 -0.57 -1.64 -16.96
CA ALA A 133 -1.07 -0.69 -15.98
C ALA A 133 -0.08 0.46 -15.70
N MET A 134 1.20 0.13 -15.53
CA MET A 134 2.23 1.13 -15.26
C MET A 134 2.49 2.04 -16.46
N SER A 135 2.30 1.59 -17.70
CA SER A 135 2.41 2.47 -18.88
C SER A 135 1.37 3.60 -18.87
N SER A 136 0.21 3.38 -18.26
CA SER A 136 -0.83 4.42 -18.10
C SER A 136 -0.50 5.42 -16.99
N ILE A 137 0.38 5.05 -16.05
CA ILE A 137 0.80 5.88 -14.91
C ILE A 137 2.07 6.66 -15.26
N LEU A 138 3.07 5.99 -15.85
CA LEU A 138 4.31 6.56 -16.38
C LEU A 138 4.07 7.19 -17.76
N LYS A 139 3.20 8.21 -17.83
CA LYS A 139 2.82 8.83 -19.11
C LYS A 139 3.96 9.60 -19.78
N SER A 140 4.86 10.18 -18.98
CA SER A 140 5.98 10.99 -19.45
C SER A 140 7.14 10.92 -18.47
N ALA A 141 8.35 11.18 -18.98
CA ALA A 141 9.53 11.40 -18.16
C ALA A 141 9.33 12.58 -17.20
N ASP A 142 9.72 12.41 -15.93
CA ASP A 142 9.72 13.47 -14.93
C ASP A 142 11.06 13.51 -14.15
N PRO A 143 12.11 14.11 -14.75
CA PRO A 143 13.41 14.22 -14.08
C PRO A 143 13.36 15.01 -12.78
N ARG A 144 12.49 16.03 -12.68
CA ARG A 144 12.39 16.87 -11.48
C ARG A 144 11.87 16.06 -10.30
N LEU A 145 10.82 15.27 -10.49
CA LEU A 145 10.30 14.39 -9.46
C LEU A 145 11.34 13.34 -9.05
N ALA A 146 12.05 12.77 -10.03
CA ALA A 146 13.11 11.79 -9.75
C ALA A 146 14.22 12.40 -8.88
N ASP A 147 14.68 13.61 -9.19
CA ASP A 147 15.73 14.31 -8.44
C ASP A 147 15.27 14.68 -7.02
N GLU A 148 14.02 15.12 -6.83
CA GLU A 148 13.45 15.38 -5.50
C GLU A 148 13.46 14.12 -4.62
N ILE A 149 13.02 12.99 -5.18
CA ILE A 149 12.97 11.71 -4.47
C ILE A 149 14.38 11.20 -4.19
N GLU A 150 15.29 11.30 -5.16
CA GLU A 150 16.68 10.91 -5.01
C GLU A 150 17.38 11.70 -3.90
N ASN A 151 17.16 13.01 -3.81
CA ASN A 151 17.65 13.85 -2.72
C ASN A 151 17.09 13.45 -1.33
N ILE A 152 15.91 12.83 -1.29
CA ILE A 152 15.31 12.31 -0.06
C ILE A 152 15.91 10.94 0.30
N CYS A 153 16.00 10.02 -0.66
CA CYS A 153 16.43 8.63 -0.45
C CYS A 153 17.94 8.48 -0.26
N SER A 154 18.75 9.37 -0.84
CA SER A 154 20.22 9.39 -0.70
C SER A 154 20.72 9.85 0.67
N ARG A 155 19.82 10.31 1.55
CA ARG A 155 20.18 10.74 2.91
C ARG A 155 20.75 9.58 3.71
N ARG A 156 21.81 9.86 4.50
CA ARG A 156 22.47 8.88 5.39
C ARG A 156 21.51 8.25 6.42
N SER A 157 20.45 8.97 6.79
CA SER A 157 19.45 8.48 7.75
C SER A 157 18.07 8.46 7.11
N TRP A 158 17.42 7.30 7.19
CA TRP A 158 16.03 7.09 6.77
C TRP A 158 15.01 7.38 7.88
N LYS A 159 15.45 7.99 8.99
CA LYS A 159 14.55 8.49 10.02
C LYS A 159 13.59 9.53 9.42
N GLY A 160 12.29 9.33 9.57
CA GLY A 160 11.27 10.21 8.99
C GLY A 160 11.08 10.08 7.47
N ILE A 161 11.68 9.08 6.81
CA ILE A 161 11.62 8.92 5.35
C ILE A 161 10.18 8.92 4.81
N VAL A 162 9.23 8.33 5.54
CA VAL A 162 7.82 8.25 5.13
C VAL A 162 7.21 9.64 4.98
N CYS A 163 7.47 10.54 5.93
CA CYS A 163 6.96 11.91 5.88
C CYS A 163 7.71 12.76 4.85
N ASN A 164 8.99 12.47 4.58
CA ASN A 164 9.72 13.18 3.53
C ASN A 164 9.23 12.79 2.12
N LEU A 165 9.02 11.49 1.89
CA LEU A 165 8.52 10.98 0.62
C LEU A 165 7.06 11.33 0.40
N TRP A 166 6.19 11.16 1.40
CA TRP A 166 4.77 11.46 1.33
C TRP A 166 4.40 12.61 2.30
N PRO A 167 4.71 13.87 1.93
CA PRO A 167 4.63 15.00 2.86
C PRO A 167 3.22 15.35 3.32
N LYS A 168 2.18 14.93 2.57
CA LYS A 168 0.78 15.16 2.94
C LYS A 168 0.14 13.99 3.69
N ALA A 169 0.90 12.93 3.97
CA ALA A 169 0.39 11.76 4.68
C ALA A 169 0.03 12.12 6.13
N LYS A 170 -1.24 11.89 6.50
CA LYS A 170 -1.82 12.22 7.81
C LYS A 170 -1.65 11.10 8.85
N TYR A 171 -1.61 9.84 8.40
CA TYR A 171 -1.42 8.68 9.28
C TYR A 171 -0.96 7.43 8.52
N ILE A 172 -0.52 6.44 9.30
CA ILE A 172 -0.19 5.10 8.82
C ILE A 172 -1.29 4.13 9.26
N GLU A 173 -1.84 3.38 8.31
CA GLU A 173 -2.86 2.38 8.56
C GLU A 173 -2.23 0.97 8.50
N ALA A 174 -2.09 0.33 9.66
CA ALA A 174 -1.58 -1.04 9.76
C ALA A 174 -1.98 -1.70 11.08
N VAL A 175 -2.12 -3.03 11.08
CA VAL A 175 -2.24 -3.81 12.31
C VAL A 175 -0.91 -3.78 13.07
N VAL A 176 -0.96 -3.21 14.27
CA VAL A 176 0.15 -3.08 15.24
C VAL A 176 -0.16 -3.71 16.59
N THR A 177 -1.23 -4.50 16.70
CA THR A 177 -1.64 -5.15 17.95
C THR A 177 -1.11 -6.59 18.04
N GLY A 178 -1.19 -7.19 19.23
CA GLY A 178 -0.69 -8.54 19.46
C GLY A 178 0.80 -8.66 19.15
N SER A 179 1.19 -9.69 18.41
CA SER A 179 2.59 -9.89 17.97
C SER A 179 3.11 -8.79 17.04
N MET A 180 2.25 -7.97 16.44
CA MET A 180 2.71 -6.84 15.60
C MET A 180 3.13 -5.61 16.42
N SER A 181 2.83 -5.57 17.72
CA SER A 181 3.21 -4.44 18.59
C SER A 181 4.71 -4.24 18.72
N GLN A 182 5.50 -5.32 18.56
CA GLN A 182 6.96 -5.27 18.52
C GLN A 182 7.51 -4.34 17.41
N TYR A 183 6.72 -4.06 16.36
CA TYR A 183 7.13 -3.24 15.23
C TYR A 183 6.84 -1.74 15.41
N ILE A 184 6.15 -1.35 16.48
CA ILE A 184 5.82 0.06 16.77
C ILE A 184 7.07 0.95 16.84
N PRO A 185 8.17 0.57 17.53
CA PRO A 185 9.38 1.39 17.57
C PRO A 185 9.99 1.64 16.18
N ALA A 186 10.05 0.61 15.34
CA ALA A 186 10.57 0.71 13.98
C ALA A 186 9.69 1.62 13.11
N LEU A 187 8.37 1.50 13.19
CA LEU A 187 7.44 2.40 12.48
C LEU A 187 7.60 3.86 12.91
N ASN A 188 7.79 4.10 14.21
CA ASN A 188 8.00 5.46 14.72
C ASN A 188 9.30 6.08 14.20
N LEU A 189 10.36 5.28 13.99
CA LEU A 189 11.62 5.76 13.41
C LEU A 189 11.41 6.29 11.99
N PHE A 190 10.72 5.54 11.13
CA PHE A 190 10.49 5.93 9.73
C PHE A 190 9.48 7.08 9.56
N ARG A 191 8.68 7.36 10.59
CA ARG A 191 7.67 8.42 10.61
C ARG A 191 8.17 9.76 11.17
N ALA A 192 9.25 9.75 11.95
CA ALA A 192 9.76 10.83 12.80
C ALA A 192 8.94 12.15 12.89
N MET A 193 8.23 12.29 14.03
CA MET A 193 7.41 13.41 14.53
C MET A 193 6.15 13.80 13.73
N PHE A 194 5.02 13.14 14.06
CA PHE A 194 3.77 13.89 14.18
C PHE A 194 3.88 14.75 15.43
N THR A 195 3.95 16.07 15.27
CA THR A 195 3.89 17.03 16.37
C THR A 195 2.63 16.80 17.20
N SER A 196 2.85 16.82 18.51
CA SER A 196 1.90 16.76 19.61
C SER A 196 0.54 17.43 19.32
N ASN A 197 -0.50 16.61 19.18
CA ASN A 197 -1.86 16.86 19.73
C ASN A 197 -2.90 15.79 19.33
N VAL A 198 -2.54 14.80 18.52
CA VAL A 198 -3.42 13.64 18.28
C VAL A 198 -3.16 12.58 19.35
N LYS A 199 -4.18 12.27 20.17
CA LYS A 199 -4.14 11.17 21.18
C LYS A 199 -3.48 9.94 20.56
N LYS A 200 -2.46 9.37 21.24
CA LYS A 200 -1.68 8.19 20.80
C LYS A 200 -2.55 7.02 20.31
N SER A 201 -3.79 6.89 20.80
CA SER A 201 -4.78 5.89 20.39
C SER A 201 -5.40 6.09 19.00
N SER A 202 -5.18 7.24 18.36
CA SER A 202 -5.79 7.62 17.07
C SER A 202 -4.83 7.52 15.89
N LEU A 203 -3.56 7.16 16.14
CA LEU A 203 -2.47 7.20 15.15
C LEU A 203 -2.18 5.85 14.48
N TYR A 204 -2.81 4.78 14.96
CA TYR A 204 -2.82 3.47 14.33
C TYR A 204 -4.28 3.03 14.27
N THR A 205 -4.80 2.77 13.08
CA THR A 205 -6.15 2.21 12.99
C THR A 205 -6.09 0.72 13.33
N TYR A 206 -6.81 0.34 14.36
CA TYR A 206 -7.14 -1.06 14.65
C TYR A 206 -7.90 -1.64 13.46
N ALA A 207 -7.28 -2.51 12.65
CA ALA A 207 -8.08 -3.42 11.84
C ALA A 207 -8.74 -4.41 12.81
N TRP A 208 -10.03 -4.22 13.07
CA TRP A 208 -10.85 -5.16 13.81
C TRP A 208 -10.93 -6.48 13.02
N PHE A 209 -10.10 -7.46 13.38
CA PHE A 209 -10.51 -8.86 13.35
C PHE A 209 -10.91 -9.23 14.79
N SER A 210 -12.05 -8.73 15.24
CA SER A 210 -12.60 -9.17 16.53
C SER A 210 -13.95 -9.82 16.32
N LYS A 211 -13.93 -11.14 16.57
CA LYS A 211 -14.78 -11.77 17.57
C LYS A 211 -16.18 -11.16 17.69
N LYS A 212 -16.97 -11.26 16.62
CA LYS A 212 -18.37 -11.59 16.77
C LYS A 212 -18.57 -12.96 16.14
N ARG A 213 -19.33 -13.81 16.84
CA ARG A 213 -19.59 -15.22 16.54
C ARG A 213 -19.79 -15.45 15.04
N PRO A 214 -19.38 -16.63 14.49
CA PRO A 214 -19.83 -17.01 13.17
C PRO A 214 -21.35 -17.13 13.22
N VAL A 215 -22.04 -16.09 12.74
CA VAL A 215 -23.42 -16.29 12.30
C VAL A 215 -23.25 -16.97 10.95
N PHE A 216 -23.23 -18.30 10.98
CA PHE A 216 -23.64 -19.08 9.84
C PHE A 216 -25.00 -18.54 9.41
N ALA A 217 -25.03 -17.80 8.30
CA ALA A 217 -26.27 -17.61 7.59
C ALA A 217 -26.65 -19.00 7.08
N HIS A 218 -27.66 -19.59 7.71
CA HIS A 218 -28.39 -20.72 7.16
C HIS A 218 -28.78 -20.36 5.72
N ALA A 219 -28.18 -21.04 4.74
CA ALA A 219 -28.81 -21.20 3.45
C ALA A 219 -30.03 -22.11 3.70
N SER A 220 -31.19 -21.49 3.90
CA SER A 220 -32.47 -22.19 3.76
C SER A 220 -32.60 -22.56 2.29
N TYR A 221 -32.47 -23.85 2.00
CA TYR A 221 -32.99 -24.44 0.78
C TYR A 221 -34.50 -24.13 0.70
N ARG A 222 -34.91 -23.53 -0.41
CA ARG A 222 -36.21 -23.81 -1.02
C ARG A 222 -35.94 -24.53 -2.32
#